data_AF-A0A8S3CJQ7-F1
#
_entry.id   AF-A0A8S3CJQ7-F1
#
_cell.length_a   1.000
_cell.length_b   1.000
_cell.length_c   1.000
_cell.angle_alpha   90.00
_cell.angle_beta   90.00
_cell.angle_gamma   90.00
#
_symmetry.space_group_name_H-M   'P 1'
#
loop_
_entity.id
_entity.type
_entity.pdbx_description
1 polymer ?
#
loop_
_entity_poly.entity_id
_entity_poly.type
_entity_poly.pdbx_seq_one_letter_code
_entity_poly.pdbx_strand_id
1 'polypeptide(L)'
;LTAIDATNLKKDLQHCRNYLKSDYKVHVSSESNVPDHCSTFALSDITSKCWQRNCDHDHDQQCDRCELLKITLAKLRAFIEQYQTDTAVCDRLLYRVQQQVQDIKEWKAHLLRTIHQDQARIDILHNLDSETVMIQVDWAMKWLPVKRITLPKEEYLGILPM
;
A
#
# COMPACT_ATOMS: atom_id res chain seq x y z
N LEU A 1 -24.13 21.21 0.94
CA LEU A 1 -24.04 19.90 1.64
C LEU A 1 -25.21 19.06 1.19
N THR A 2 -25.02 17.96 0.47
CA THR A 2 -25.97 16.86 0.60
C THR A 2 -25.32 15.85 1.53
N ALA A 3 -25.98 15.49 2.62
CA ALA A 3 -25.52 14.40 3.50
C ALA A 3 -25.32 13.07 2.73
N ILE A 4 -25.93 12.99 1.55
CA ILE A 4 -25.86 11.90 0.58
C ILE A 4 -24.44 11.74 0.03
N ASP A 5 -23.75 12.83 -0.35
CA ASP A 5 -22.41 12.75 -0.95
C ASP A 5 -21.36 12.19 0.03
N ALA A 6 -21.36 12.68 1.27
CA ALA A 6 -20.47 12.17 2.32
C ALA A 6 -20.78 10.71 2.69
N THR A 7 -22.07 10.33 2.68
CA THR A 7 -22.49 8.95 2.96
C THR A 7 -22.04 7.99 1.86
N ASN A 8 -22.18 8.39 0.59
CA ASN A 8 -21.74 7.59 -0.55
C ASN A 8 -20.22 7.45 -0.56
N LEU A 9 -19.48 8.54 -0.33
CA LEU A 9 -18.02 8.49 -0.24
C LEU A 9 -17.53 7.53 0.85
N LYS A 10 -18.20 7.53 2.01
CA LYS A 10 -17.90 6.59 3.10
C LYS A 10 -18.15 5.14 2.69
N LYS A 11 -19.24 4.86 1.97
CA LYS A 11 -19.56 3.52 1.45
C LYS A 11 -18.51 3.07 0.44
N ASP A 12 -18.12 3.93 -0.48
CA ASP A 12 -17.09 3.62 -1.50
C ASP A 12 -15.74 3.31 -0.83
N LEU A 13 -15.32 4.10 0.16
CA LEU A 13 -14.13 3.81 0.95
C LEU A 13 -14.19 2.45 1.65
N GLN A 14 -15.37 2.07 2.16
CA GLN A 14 -15.57 0.77 2.78
C GLN A 14 -15.47 -0.38 1.77
N HIS A 15 -16.05 -0.23 0.57
CA HIS A 15 -15.91 -1.20 -0.51
C HIS A 15 -14.45 -1.35 -0.95
N CYS A 16 -13.76 -0.24 -1.19
CA CYS A 16 -12.35 -0.21 -1.53
C CYS A 16 -11.48 -0.91 -0.48
N ARG A 17 -11.75 -0.67 0.81
CA ARG A 17 -11.06 -1.35 1.92
C ARG A 17 -11.30 -2.85 1.88
N ASN A 18 -12.54 -3.28 1.72
CA ASN A 18 -12.90 -4.70 1.70
C ASN A 18 -12.24 -5.41 0.50
N TYR A 19 -12.27 -4.77 -0.67
CA TYR A 19 -11.60 -5.26 -1.88
C TYR A 19 -10.11 -5.53 -1.64
N LEU A 20 -9.36 -4.54 -1.12
CA LEU A 20 -7.94 -4.71 -0.84
C LEU A 20 -7.67 -5.80 0.20
N LYS A 21 -8.56 -6.00 1.19
CA LYS A 21 -8.38 -7.04 2.23
C LYS A 21 -8.65 -8.46 1.74
N SER A 22 -9.50 -8.63 0.72
CA SER A 22 -10.00 -9.92 0.28
C SER A 22 -9.65 -10.16 -1.18
N ASP A 23 -10.52 -9.69 -2.08
CA ASP A 23 -10.49 -10.13 -3.47
C ASP A 23 -9.30 -9.63 -4.29
N TYR A 24 -8.64 -8.55 -3.86
CA TYR A 24 -7.48 -8.03 -4.61
C TYR A 24 -6.44 -9.12 -4.86
N LYS A 25 -6.23 -10.00 -3.87
CA LYS A 25 -5.23 -11.07 -3.98
C LYS A 25 -5.56 -12.11 -5.05
N VAL A 26 -6.84 -12.41 -5.27
CA VAL A 26 -7.25 -13.42 -6.26
C VAL A 26 -7.25 -12.88 -7.69
N HIS A 27 -7.08 -11.58 -7.87
CA HIS A 27 -6.95 -10.96 -9.18
C HIS A 27 -5.49 -10.90 -9.68
N VAL A 28 -4.53 -10.99 -8.77
CA VAL A 28 -3.12 -10.82 -9.10
C VAL A 28 -2.59 -12.08 -9.77
N SER A 29 -1.94 -11.90 -10.92
CA SER A 29 -1.23 -12.95 -11.66
C SER A 29 -0.08 -12.31 -12.44
N SER A 30 0.88 -13.08 -12.94
CA SER A 30 1.95 -12.59 -13.82
C SER A 30 1.50 -12.35 -15.27
N GLU A 31 0.33 -12.86 -15.65
CA GLU A 31 -0.24 -12.88 -17.00
C GLU A 31 -1.47 -11.96 -17.15
N SER A 32 -1.82 -11.21 -16.11
CA SER A 32 -3.01 -10.36 -16.11
C SER A 32 -2.86 -9.18 -17.07
N ASN A 33 -3.84 -8.97 -17.94
CA ASN A 33 -3.91 -7.78 -18.81
C ASN A 33 -4.33 -6.49 -18.07
N VAL A 34 -4.66 -6.55 -16.78
CA VAL A 34 -4.89 -5.36 -15.96
C VAL A 34 -3.55 -4.90 -15.35
N PRO A 35 -3.08 -3.65 -15.60
CA PRO A 35 -1.81 -3.16 -15.08
C PRO A 35 -1.68 -3.25 -13.56
N ASP A 36 -2.77 -2.98 -12.84
CA ASP A 36 -2.84 -3.02 -11.38
C ASP A 36 -2.79 -4.44 -10.78
N HIS A 37 -2.90 -5.49 -11.61
CA HIS A 37 -2.96 -6.89 -11.19
C HIS A 37 -1.77 -7.71 -11.70
N CYS A 38 -1.16 -7.31 -12.81
CA CYS A 38 0.05 -7.94 -13.31
C CYS A 38 1.19 -7.73 -12.30
N SER A 39 1.57 -8.79 -11.57
CA SER A 39 2.61 -8.68 -10.55
C SER A 39 3.97 -8.27 -11.14
N THR A 40 4.27 -8.74 -12.34
CA THR A 40 5.49 -8.41 -13.07
C THR A 40 5.53 -6.93 -13.47
N PHE A 41 4.44 -6.43 -14.06
CA PHE A 41 4.37 -5.05 -14.51
C PHE A 41 4.24 -4.06 -13.34
N ALA A 42 3.33 -4.29 -12.41
CA ALA A 42 3.09 -3.35 -11.31
C ALA A 42 4.21 -3.28 -10.27
N LEU A 43 5.12 -4.26 -10.22
CA LEU A 43 6.34 -4.21 -9.40
C LEU A 43 7.56 -3.68 -10.16
N SER A 44 7.48 -3.51 -11.48
CA SER A 44 8.60 -2.99 -12.28
C SER A 44 8.84 -1.50 -12.02
N ASP A 45 10.10 -1.11 -11.88
CA ASP A 45 10.48 0.29 -11.64
C ASP A 45 10.55 1.06 -12.96
N ILE A 46 9.69 2.06 -13.15
CA ILE A 46 9.68 2.89 -14.37
C ILE A 46 10.99 3.68 -14.63
N THR A 47 11.82 3.89 -13.61
CA THR A 47 13.04 4.69 -13.70
C THR A 47 14.30 3.87 -13.95
N SER A 48 14.33 2.65 -13.42
CA SER A 48 15.55 1.83 -13.36
C SER A 48 15.43 0.59 -14.22
N LYS A 49 16.08 0.58 -15.39
CA LYS A 49 16.05 -0.56 -16.33
C LYS A 49 16.46 -1.90 -15.72
N CYS A 50 17.35 -1.91 -14.73
CA CYS A 50 17.78 -3.14 -14.04
C CYS A 50 16.70 -3.75 -13.14
N TRP A 51 15.67 -2.97 -12.77
CA TRP A 51 14.52 -3.39 -11.98
C TRP A 51 13.22 -3.38 -12.81
N GLN A 52 13.34 -3.33 -14.13
CA GLN A 52 12.23 -3.46 -15.07
C GLN A 52 12.18 -4.89 -15.58
N ARG A 53 10.97 -5.43 -15.65
CA ARG A 53 10.71 -6.69 -16.34
C ARG A 53 9.64 -6.44 -17.40
N ASN A 54 9.94 -6.86 -18.62
CA ASN A 54 8.98 -6.78 -19.71
C ASN A 54 8.02 -7.95 -19.63
N CYS A 55 6.76 -7.68 -19.93
CA CYS A 55 5.75 -8.70 -20.14
C CYS A 55 5.61 -8.98 -21.64
N ASP A 56 5.13 -10.17 -21.98
CA ASP A 56 4.83 -10.63 -23.33
C ASP A 56 3.35 -10.42 -23.73
N HIS A 57 2.59 -9.71 -22.89
CA HIS A 57 1.18 -9.40 -23.06
C HIS A 57 0.91 -7.90 -22.82
N ASP A 58 -0.24 -7.45 -23.32
CA ASP A 58 -0.70 -6.07 -23.20
C ASP A 58 -1.37 -5.78 -21.85
N HIS A 59 -1.34 -4.52 -21.45
CA HIS A 59 -1.95 -4.02 -20.21
C HIS A 59 -3.10 -3.05 -20.50
N ASP A 60 -4.05 -3.48 -21.33
CA ASP A 60 -5.13 -2.67 -21.89
C ASP A 60 -6.47 -2.81 -21.14
N GLN A 61 -6.56 -3.75 -20.20
CA GLN A 61 -7.77 -3.98 -19.42
C GLN A 61 -7.83 -3.10 -18.16
N GLN A 62 -9.06 -2.86 -17.70
CA GLN A 62 -9.33 -2.11 -16.49
C GLN A 62 -10.10 -2.98 -15.49
N CYS A 63 -9.81 -2.76 -14.21
CA CYS A 63 -10.55 -3.37 -13.11
C CYS A 63 -11.40 -2.31 -12.43
N ASP A 64 -12.73 -2.49 -12.46
CA ASP A 64 -13.70 -1.57 -11.85
C ASP A 64 -13.39 -1.29 -10.38
N ARG A 65 -12.93 -2.29 -9.63
CA ARG A 65 -12.61 -2.15 -8.20
C ARG A 65 -11.31 -1.37 -7.96
N CYS A 66 -10.32 -1.53 -8.83
CA CYS A 66 -9.10 -0.72 -8.79
C CYS A 66 -9.38 0.73 -9.19
N GLU A 67 -10.25 0.92 -10.20
CA GLU A 67 -10.64 2.24 -10.67
C GLU A 67 -11.52 2.97 -9.65
N LEU A 68 -12.47 2.27 -9.02
CA LEU A 68 -13.26 2.80 -7.92
C LEU A 68 -12.36 3.31 -6.78
N LEU A 69 -11.29 2.60 -6.43
CA LEU A 69 -10.33 3.07 -5.43
C LEU A 69 -9.67 4.39 -5.85
N LYS A 70 -9.18 4.50 -7.09
CA LYS A 70 -8.56 5.74 -7.60
C LYS A 70 -9.54 6.90 -7.56
N ILE A 71 -10.75 6.70 -8.09
CA ILE A 71 -11.82 7.70 -8.14
C ILE A 71 -12.23 8.13 -6.73
N THR A 72 -12.40 7.18 -5.81
CA THR A 72 -12.82 7.46 -4.42
C THR A 72 -11.79 8.33 -3.69
N LEU A 73 -10.50 8.04 -3.86
CA LEU A 73 -9.43 8.83 -3.24
C LEU A 73 -9.34 10.24 -3.84
N ALA A 74 -9.57 10.39 -5.15
CA ALA A 74 -9.66 11.70 -5.79
C ALA A 74 -10.88 12.49 -5.30
N LYS A 75 -12.05 11.84 -5.21
CA LYS A 75 -13.29 12.44 -4.67
C LYS A 75 -13.12 12.89 -3.22
N LEU A 76 -12.38 12.15 -2.39
CA LEU A 76 -12.10 12.56 -1.00
C LEU A 76 -11.32 13.88 -0.94
N ARG A 77 -10.33 14.07 -1.80
CA ARG A 77 -9.57 15.32 -1.88
C ARG A 77 -10.45 16.48 -2.33
N ALA A 78 -11.19 16.28 -3.43
CA ALA A 78 -12.11 17.28 -3.96
C ALA A 78 -13.20 17.67 -2.94
N PHE A 79 -13.69 16.70 -2.17
CA PHE A 79 -14.66 16.94 -1.09
C PHE A 79 -14.08 17.86 0.00
N ILE A 80 -12.82 17.66 0.40
CA ILE A 80 -12.18 18.54 1.39
C ILE A 80 -12.04 19.95 0.84
N GLU A 81 -11.52 20.09 -0.39
CA GLU A 81 -11.34 21.39 -1.06
C GLU A 81 -12.66 22.15 -1.24
N GLN A 82 -13.75 21.44 -1.56
CA GLN A 82 -15.05 22.04 -1.80
C GLN A 82 -15.74 22.51 -0.52
N TYR A 83 -15.62 21.75 0.57
CA TYR A 83 -16.44 21.96 1.77
C TYR A 83 -15.69 22.54 2.96
N GLN A 84 -14.36 22.52 2.98
CA GLN A 84 -13.59 23.15 4.03
C GLN A 84 -13.31 24.62 3.71
N THR A 85 -13.98 25.52 4.42
CA THR A 85 -13.87 26.97 4.21
C THR A 85 -12.65 27.59 4.89
N ASP A 86 -12.16 26.98 5.96
CA ASP A 86 -10.93 27.43 6.64
C ASP A 86 -9.71 26.88 5.90
N THR A 87 -8.94 27.77 5.27
CA THR A 87 -7.73 27.43 4.50
C THR A 87 -6.71 26.66 5.34
N ALA A 88 -6.44 27.09 6.58
CA ALA A 88 -5.44 26.44 7.42
C ALA A 88 -5.87 25.04 7.84
N VAL A 89 -7.18 24.81 8.03
CA VAL A 89 -7.71 23.46 8.28
C VAL A 89 -7.70 22.63 7.00
N CYS A 90 -8.06 23.22 5.86
CA CYS A 90 -8.08 22.56 4.56
C CYS A 90 -6.68 22.01 4.23
N ASP A 91 -5.65 22.83 4.32
CA ASP A 91 -4.26 22.45 4.04
C ASP A 91 -3.79 21.29 4.92
N ARG A 92 -4.08 21.34 6.22
CA ARG A 92 -3.74 20.25 7.15
C ARG A 92 -4.46 18.95 6.80
N LEU A 93 -5.74 19.02 6.41
CA LEU A 93 -6.51 17.84 6.01
C LEU A 93 -5.99 17.25 4.70
N LEU A 94 -5.67 18.08 3.72
CA LEU A 94 -5.12 17.65 2.43
C LEU A 94 -3.74 17.00 2.60
N TYR A 95 -2.88 17.57 3.44
CA TYR A 95 -1.59 16.95 3.79
C TYR A 95 -1.78 15.56 4.40
N ARG A 96 -2.70 15.44 5.37
CA ARG A 96 -3.00 14.15 6.01
C ARG A 96 -3.57 13.13 5.02
N VAL A 97 -4.49 13.54 4.15
CA VAL A 97 -5.07 12.65 3.13
C VAL A 97 -4.01 12.22 2.12
N GLN A 98 -3.09 13.11 1.74
CA GLN A 98 -1.99 12.76 0.86
C GLN A 98 -1.12 11.65 1.45
N GLN A 99 -0.75 11.75 2.73
CA GLN A 99 -0.01 10.70 3.41
C GLN A 99 -0.81 9.38 3.45
N GLN A 100 -2.09 9.43 3.81
CA GLN A 100 -2.93 8.24 3.89
C GLN A 100 -3.13 7.57 2.51
N VAL A 101 -3.25 8.35 1.44
CA VAL A 101 -3.29 7.83 0.07
C VAL A 101 -1.99 7.11 -0.26
N GLN A 102 -0.85 7.65 0.16
CA GLN A 102 0.44 7.00 -0.03
C GLN A 102 0.51 5.69 0.76
N ASP A 103 0.09 5.68 2.03
CA ASP A 103 0.05 4.46 2.85
C ASP A 103 -0.84 3.37 2.20
N ILE A 104 -1.97 3.75 1.59
CA ILE A 104 -2.85 2.81 0.86
C ILE A 104 -2.14 2.23 -0.37
N LYS A 105 -1.42 3.07 -1.14
CA LYS A 105 -0.65 2.59 -2.30
C LYS A 105 0.45 1.63 -1.87
N GLU A 106 1.17 1.96 -0.80
CA GLU A 106 2.21 1.11 -0.24
C GLU A 106 1.65 -0.22 0.28
N TRP A 107 0.49 -0.19 0.93
CA TRP A 107 -0.19 -1.40 1.35
C TRP A 107 -0.62 -2.26 0.15
N LYS A 108 -1.19 -1.67 -0.91
CA LYS A 108 -1.53 -2.38 -2.15
C LYS A 108 -0.28 -3.01 -2.79
N ALA A 109 0.82 -2.28 -2.87
CA ALA A 109 2.09 -2.78 -3.37
C ALA A 109 2.66 -3.91 -2.49
N HIS A 110 2.49 -3.82 -1.17
CA HIS A 110 2.86 -4.89 -0.25
C HIS A 110 2.04 -6.16 -0.52
N LEU A 111 0.72 -6.06 -0.69
CA LEU A 111 -0.12 -7.20 -1.05
C LEU A 111 0.35 -7.86 -2.36
N LEU A 112 0.69 -7.05 -3.36
CA LEU A 112 1.22 -7.51 -4.65
C LEU A 112 2.54 -8.27 -4.48
N ARG A 113 3.48 -7.71 -3.69
CA ARG A 113 4.76 -8.36 -3.36
C ARG A 113 4.57 -9.69 -2.65
N THR A 114 3.63 -9.77 -1.70
CA THR A 114 3.34 -11.02 -0.99
C THR A 114 2.94 -12.13 -1.96
N ILE A 115 2.07 -11.83 -2.93
CA ILE A 115 1.59 -12.83 -3.90
C ILE A 115 2.71 -13.21 -4.86
N HIS A 116 3.47 -12.23 -5.36
CA HIS A 116 4.61 -12.48 -6.25
C HIS A 116 5.69 -13.34 -5.57
N GLN A 117 5.99 -13.06 -4.29
CA GLN A 117 6.93 -13.86 -3.50
C GLN A 117 6.43 -15.28 -3.26
N ASP A 118 5.12 -15.47 -3.03
CA ASP A 118 4.54 -16.80 -2.87
C ASP A 118 4.63 -17.62 -4.17
N GLN A 119 4.39 -16.99 -5.32
CA GLN A 119 4.59 -17.64 -6.62
C GLN A 119 6.06 -18.05 -6.81
N ALA A 120 7.00 -17.13 -6.56
CA ALA A 120 8.43 -17.44 -6.66
C ALA A 120 8.84 -18.58 -5.71
N ARG A 121 8.25 -18.65 -4.52
CA ARG A 121 8.46 -19.76 -3.58
C ARG A 121 7.96 -21.08 -4.15
N ILE A 122 6.75 -21.12 -4.71
CA ILE A 122 6.19 -22.31 -5.36
C ILE A 122 7.11 -22.76 -6.49
N ASP A 123 7.56 -21.83 -7.34
CA ASP A 123 8.45 -22.13 -8.46
C ASP A 123 9.79 -22.72 -7.98
N ILE A 124 10.38 -22.17 -6.92
CA ILE A 124 11.62 -22.71 -6.33
C ILE A 124 11.36 -24.13 -5.81
N LEU A 125 10.27 -24.35 -5.06
CA LEU A 125 9.94 -25.66 -4.50
C LEU A 125 9.76 -26.73 -5.59
N HIS A 126 9.18 -26.37 -6.74
CA HIS A 126 9.04 -27.27 -7.88
C HIS A 126 10.36 -27.64 -8.55
N ASN A 127 11.35 -26.75 -8.49
CA ASN A 127 12.66 -26.92 -9.13
C ASN A 127 13.75 -27.40 -8.15
N LEU A 128 13.40 -27.72 -6.90
CA LEU A 128 14.34 -28.28 -5.94
C LEU A 128 14.73 -29.71 -6.32
N ASP A 129 16.02 -30.00 -6.22
CA ASP A 129 16.61 -31.32 -6.39
C ASP A 129 17.34 -31.76 -5.10
N SER A 130 18.02 -32.92 -5.15
CA SER A 130 18.75 -33.45 -4.00
C SER A 130 20.02 -32.68 -3.62
N GLU A 131 20.48 -31.78 -4.49
CA GLU A 131 21.74 -31.03 -4.32
C GLU A 131 21.51 -29.54 -4.01
N THR A 132 20.27 -29.08 -4.10
CA THR A 132 19.88 -27.67 -3.91
C THR A 132 19.07 -27.47 -2.65
N VAL A 133 19.17 -26.25 -2.09
CA VAL A 133 18.43 -25.84 -0.89
C VAL A 133 17.74 -24.50 -1.12
N MET A 134 16.49 -24.39 -0.66
CA MET A 134 15.77 -23.11 -0.66
C MET A 134 16.16 -22.31 0.59
N ILE A 135 16.65 -21.09 0.39
CA ILE A 135 16.94 -20.14 1.47
C ILE A 135 15.78 -19.13 1.54
N GLN A 136 15.06 -19.14 2.66
CA GLN A 136 14.07 -18.13 2.97
C GLN A 136 14.63 -17.19 4.03
N VAL A 137 14.84 -15.92 3.67
CA VAL A 137 15.28 -14.87 4.60
C VAL A 137 14.08 -14.00 4.94
N ASP A 138 13.63 -14.08 6.19
CA ASP A 138 12.62 -13.17 6.71
C ASP A 138 13.32 -11.88 7.19
N TRP A 139 13.18 -10.81 6.42
CA TRP A 139 13.56 -9.46 6.83
C TRP A 139 12.42 -8.87 7.68
N ALA A 140 12.00 -9.58 8.73
CA ALA A 140 11.11 -9.04 9.71
C ALA A 140 11.82 -7.84 10.36
N MET A 141 11.34 -6.63 10.08
CA MET A 141 11.59 -5.50 10.95
C MET A 141 11.06 -5.89 12.34
N LYS A 142 11.96 -6.38 13.19
CA LYS A 142 11.69 -6.64 14.59
C LYS A 142 11.36 -5.28 15.20
N TRP A 143 10.08 -4.94 15.25
CA TRP A 143 9.59 -3.80 16.00
C TRP A 143 9.78 -4.15 17.47
N LEU A 144 10.98 -3.85 17.98
CA LEU A 144 11.25 -3.99 19.40
C LEU A 144 10.25 -3.07 20.10
N PRO A 145 9.36 -3.58 20.97
CA PRO A 145 8.50 -2.72 21.75
C PRO A 145 9.40 -1.74 22.50
N VAL A 146 9.23 -0.45 22.22
CA VAL A 146 9.90 0.60 22.98
C VAL A 146 9.45 0.41 24.42
N LYS A 147 10.34 -0.11 25.26
CA LYS A 147 10.13 -0.18 26.69
C LYS A 147 10.02 1.28 27.12
N ARG A 148 8.81 1.75 27.42
CA ARG A 148 8.63 3.03 28.11
C ARG A 148 9.21 2.81 29.50
N ILE A 149 10.50 3.10 29.67
CA ILE A 149 11.07 3.27 30.99
C ILE A 149 10.40 4.54 31.50
N THR A 150 9.32 4.39 32.27
CA THR A 150 8.93 5.42 33.22
C THR A 150 10.04 5.49 34.25
N LEU A 151 11.07 6.29 33.97
CA LEU A 151 11.93 6.77 35.04
C LEU A 151 11.04 7.61 35.97
N PRO A 152 11.07 7.37 37.29
CA PRO A 152 10.51 8.32 38.25
C PRO A 152 11.10 9.70 37.98
N LYS A 153 10.30 10.75 38.16
CA LYS A 153 10.63 12.15 37.84
C LYS A 153 11.76 12.77 38.70
N GLU A 154 12.59 11.99 39.37
CA GLU A 154 13.49 12.50 40.41
C GLU A 154 15.00 12.45 40.08
N GLU A 155 15.40 12.03 38.89
CA GLU A 155 16.82 12.01 38.48
C GLU A 155 17.19 13.01 37.37
N TYR A 156 16.54 14.19 37.36
CA TYR A 156 16.98 15.36 36.59
C TYR A 156 17.56 16.46 37.49
N LEU A 157 18.44 16.09 38.42
CA LEU A 157 19.28 17.05 39.13
C LEU A 157 20.75 16.65 38.94
N GLY A 158 21.40 17.39 38.04
CA GLY A 158 22.85 17.34 37.86
C GLY A 158 23.23 16.85 36.48
N ILE A 159 23.38 17.81 35.56
CA ILE A 159 24.55 18.00 34.68
C ILE A 159 24.06 18.64 33.37
N LEU A 160 24.16 19.96 33.29
CA LEU A 160 24.56 20.78 32.15
C LEU A 160 24.84 22.19 32.72
N PRO A 161 25.75 23.02 32.19
CA PRO A 161 26.97 22.77 31.41
C PRO A 161 28.20 23.55 31.95
N MET A 162 29.39 23.22 31.45
CA MET A 162 30.35 24.25 30.97
C MET A 162 30.62 23.95 29.51
#